data_AF-A0A5E7HJD5-F1
#
_entry.id   AF-A0A5E7HJD5-F1
#
_cell.length_a   1.000
_cell.length_b   1.000
_cell.length_c   1.000
_cell.angle_alpha   90.00
_cell.angle_beta   90.00
_cell.angle_gamma   90.00
#
_symmetry.space_group_name_H-M   'P 1'
#
loop_
_entity.id
_entity.type
_entity.pdbx_description
1 polymer ?
#
loop_
_entity_poly.entity_id
_entity_poly.type
_entity_poly.pdbx_seq_one_letter_code
_entity_poly.pdbx_strand_id
1 'polypeptide(L)'
;MPKAGTLKDGLMRTGMMALALGLLALRFLPALPPVGLWLLMPVAGLMLLPFKTYPAAFFLFGLSWACVQAQWALDDRLAPSLDGETRWVEGRVTGLPENGEAVVRFELAQATSRHGKVPTLMRLAWYDGPPVKSGERWRLAVKLKRPAGLLNPQAFDYQAWLLAQGIGATGTVKDGERLSEAQWAWRDGIRQRLLAVDAQGRTAALAALVLGDGAGLSREDWQVLQDTGTVHLLVISGQHIGLLAGVVYLLIAGLARFGLWPNRLPWLPWACGLAFSAALGYGLLAGFDVPVRRACLMIGLVLLWRLRFRHLGAWWPLLLALNGVLLLDPLASLQPGFWLSFAAVAVLIFTFGGRLGPWRWWQT
;
A
#
# COMPACT_ATOMS: atom_id res chain seq x y z
N MET A 1 19.28 -25.38 -31.36
CA MET A 1 19.85 -24.14 -30.81
C MET A 1 18.71 -23.29 -30.23
N PRO A 2 18.66 -23.04 -28.91
CA PRO A 2 17.67 -22.13 -28.35
C PRO A 2 17.95 -20.72 -28.91
N LYS A 3 16.91 -20.02 -29.39
CA LYS A 3 17.03 -18.64 -29.87
C LYS A 3 17.67 -17.78 -28.77
N ALA A 4 18.66 -16.95 -29.09
CA ALA A 4 19.36 -16.11 -28.12
C ALA A 4 18.45 -15.24 -27.21
N GLY A 5 17.18 -15.02 -27.61
CA GLY A 5 16.14 -14.42 -26.77
C GLY A 5 15.70 -15.27 -25.57
N THR A 6 15.51 -16.59 -25.71
CA THR A 6 15.00 -17.43 -24.61
C THR A 6 16.03 -17.62 -23.48
N LEU A 7 17.32 -17.58 -23.80
CA LEU A 7 18.40 -17.62 -22.82
C LEU A 7 18.50 -16.32 -22.00
N LYS A 8 18.35 -15.16 -22.65
CA LYS A 8 18.31 -13.85 -21.96
C LYS A 8 17.08 -13.72 -21.06
N ASP A 9 15.93 -14.19 -21.53
CA ASP A 9 14.68 -14.18 -20.75
C ASP A 9 14.78 -15.07 -19.50
N GLY A 10 15.42 -16.25 -19.63
CA GLY A 10 15.67 -17.15 -18.51
C GLY A 10 16.58 -16.51 -17.46
N LEU A 11 17.69 -15.89 -17.90
CA LEU A 11 18.65 -15.22 -17.03
C LEU A 11 18.01 -14.08 -16.22
N MET A 12 17.20 -13.24 -16.88
CA MET A 12 16.51 -12.13 -16.23
C MET A 12 15.48 -12.62 -15.20
N ARG A 13 14.72 -13.67 -15.51
CA ARG A 13 13.76 -14.26 -14.57
C ARG A 13 14.44 -14.78 -13.31
N THR A 14 15.55 -15.50 -13.45
CA THR A 14 16.30 -16.03 -12.30
C THR A 14 16.83 -14.89 -11.43
N GLY A 15 17.34 -13.81 -12.03
CA GLY A 15 17.77 -12.61 -11.29
C GLY A 15 16.63 -11.94 -10.52
N MET A 16 15.46 -11.76 -11.15
CA MET A 16 14.28 -11.16 -10.51
C MET A 16 13.71 -12.02 -9.38
N MET A 17 13.73 -13.35 -9.52
CA MET A 17 13.32 -14.26 -8.44
C MET A 17 14.29 -14.16 -7.27
N ALA A 18 15.60 -14.12 -7.53
CA ALA A 18 16.61 -14.00 -6.49
C ALA A 18 16.52 -12.65 -5.76
N LEU A 19 16.27 -11.55 -6.48
CA LEU A 19 16.02 -10.23 -5.89
C LEU A 19 14.80 -10.25 -4.95
N ALA A 20 13.67 -10.79 -5.43
CA ALA A 20 12.46 -10.92 -4.63
C ALA A 20 12.69 -11.78 -3.37
N LEU A 21 13.41 -12.89 -3.49
CA LEU A 21 13.79 -13.74 -2.34
C LEU A 21 14.66 -12.97 -1.35
N GLY A 22 15.62 -12.17 -1.81
CA GLY A 22 16.45 -11.33 -0.95
C GLY A 22 15.62 -10.31 -0.17
N LEU A 23 14.68 -9.65 -0.85
CA LEU A 23 13.76 -8.68 -0.23
C LEU A 23 12.83 -9.33 0.81
N LEU A 24 12.38 -10.56 0.55
CA LEU A 24 11.49 -11.31 1.45
C LEU A 24 12.23 -12.00 2.60
N ALA A 25 13.53 -12.27 2.46
CA ALA A 25 14.32 -13.00 3.45
C ALA A 25 14.31 -12.30 4.82
N LEU A 26 14.24 -10.96 4.84
CA LEU A 26 14.14 -10.17 6.06
C LEU A 26 13.01 -10.62 7.00
N ARG A 27 11.86 -11.03 6.44
CA ARG A 27 10.70 -11.46 7.24
C ARG A 27 11.00 -12.67 8.12
N PHE A 28 11.94 -13.52 7.71
CA PHE A 28 12.30 -14.74 8.41
C PHE A 28 13.47 -14.54 9.38
N LEU A 29 14.09 -13.37 9.38
CA LEU A 29 15.18 -13.04 10.30
C LEU A 29 14.58 -12.53 11.63
N PRO A 30 14.97 -13.11 12.78
CA PRO A 30 14.47 -12.67 14.09
C PRO A 30 15.02 -11.30 14.51
N ALA A 31 16.18 -10.91 13.97
CA ALA A 31 16.81 -9.63 14.22
C ALA A 31 17.48 -9.13 12.93
N LEU A 32 17.62 -7.80 12.82
CA LEU A 32 18.37 -7.21 11.72
C LEU A 32 19.83 -7.66 11.79
N PRO A 33 20.43 -8.03 10.64
CA PRO A 33 21.86 -8.20 10.54
C PRO A 33 22.60 -6.93 11.03
N PRO A 34 23.81 -7.07 11.61
CA PRO A 34 24.61 -5.91 12.00
C PRO A 34 24.84 -4.95 10.82
N VAL A 35 24.94 -3.65 11.11
CA VAL A 35 25.14 -2.59 10.11
C VAL A 35 26.30 -2.87 9.16
N GLY A 36 27.44 -3.31 9.70
CA GLY A 36 28.58 -3.69 8.89
C GLY A 36 28.29 -4.81 7.89
N LEU A 37 27.46 -5.79 8.27
CA LEU A 37 27.17 -6.95 7.42
C LEU A 37 26.32 -6.55 6.22
N TRP A 38 25.23 -5.79 6.40
CA TRP A 38 24.39 -5.38 5.27
C TRP A 38 25.00 -4.25 4.42
N LEU A 39 26.01 -3.52 4.92
CA LEU A 39 26.85 -2.63 4.12
C LEU A 39 27.87 -3.38 3.24
N LEU A 40 28.33 -4.56 3.68
CA LEU A 40 29.23 -5.43 2.90
C LEU A 40 28.51 -6.26 1.83
N MET A 41 27.24 -6.61 2.05
CA MET A 41 26.40 -7.34 1.09
C MET A 41 26.40 -6.76 -0.34
N PRO A 42 26.22 -5.43 -0.58
CA PRO A 42 26.25 -4.89 -1.93
C PRO A 42 27.64 -4.95 -2.57
N VAL A 43 28.71 -4.83 -1.77
CA VAL A 43 30.10 -4.99 -2.25
C VAL A 43 30.33 -6.41 -2.73
N ALA A 44 29.95 -7.41 -1.91
CA ALA A 44 29.99 -8.81 -2.30
C ALA A 44 29.10 -9.09 -3.52
N GLY A 45 27.92 -8.46 -3.60
CA GLY A 45 27.03 -8.54 -4.75
C GLY A 45 27.67 -8.03 -6.04
N LEU A 46 28.35 -6.88 -6.00
CA LEU A 46 29.09 -6.34 -7.14
C LEU A 46 30.21 -7.29 -7.61
N MET A 47 30.93 -7.93 -6.69
CA MET A 47 31.97 -8.91 -7.03
C MET A 47 31.40 -10.17 -7.68
N LEU A 48 30.15 -10.54 -7.39
CA LEU A 48 29.48 -11.74 -7.93
C LEU A 48 28.73 -11.49 -9.25
N LEU A 49 28.50 -10.23 -9.61
CA LEU A 49 27.76 -9.80 -10.81
C LEU A 49 28.35 -10.26 -12.16
N PRO A 50 29.69 -10.23 -12.39
CA PRO A 50 30.26 -10.62 -13.68
C PRO A 50 30.28 -12.14 -13.91
N PHE A 51 29.98 -12.94 -12.90
CA PHE A 51 30.03 -14.40 -12.95
C PHE A 51 28.63 -15.02 -13.10
N LYS A 52 28.58 -16.35 -13.30
CA LYS A 52 27.32 -17.12 -13.31
C LYS A 52 26.57 -17.08 -11.96
N THR A 53 27.19 -16.52 -10.92
CA THR A 53 26.62 -16.26 -9.59
C THR A 53 25.78 -14.98 -9.50
N TYR A 54 25.49 -14.31 -10.62
CA TYR A 54 24.64 -13.11 -10.62
C TYR A 54 23.30 -13.24 -9.85
N PRO A 55 22.60 -14.41 -9.72
CA PRO A 55 21.40 -14.49 -8.89
C PRO A 55 21.73 -14.24 -7.41
N ALA A 56 22.87 -14.74 -6.93
CA ALA A 56 23.32 -14.47 -5.57
C ALA A 56 23.60 -12.98 -5.36
N ALA A 57 24.14 -12.27 -6.38
CA ALA A 57 24.29 -10.83 -6.33
C ALA A 57 22.94 -10.10 -6.14
N PHE A 58 21.93 -10.45 -6.96
CA PHE A 58 20.58 -9.88 -6.83
C PHE A 58 19.93 -10.19 -5.47
N PHE A 59 20.13 -11.39 -4.94
CA PHE A 59 19.68 -11.74 -3.59
C PHE A 59 20.33 -10.84 -2.52
N LEU A 60 21.65 -10.65 -2.59
CA LEU A 60 22.38 -9.80 -1.64
C LEU A 60 21.98 -8.33 -1.73
N PHE A 61 21.76 -7.81 -2.94
CA PHE A 61 21.23 -6.44 -3.12
C PHE A 61 19.83 -6.31 -2.53
N GLY A 62 18.95 -7.28 -2.77
CA GLY A 62 17.60 -7.29 -2.20
C GLY A 62 17.61 -7.34 -0.67
N LEU A 63 18.43 -8.22 -0.09
CA LEU A 63 18.55 -8.36 1.36
C LEU A 63 19.13 -7.10 2.00
N SER A 64 20.19 -6.52 1.42
CA SER A 64 20.78 -5.28 1.89
C SER A 64 19.77 -4.13 1.86
N TRP A 65 19.05 -3.97 0.75
CA TRP A 65 18.01 -2.95 0.63
C TRP A 65 16.87 -3.12 1.65
N ALA A 66 16.41 -4.36 1.85
CA ALA A 66 15.42 -4.66 2.87
C ALA A 66 15.92 -4.30 4.28
N CYS A 67 17.19 -4.60 4.60
CA CYS A 67 17.80 -4.24 5.88
C CYS A 67 17.88 -2.73 6.08
N VAL A 68 18.27 -1.97 5.05
CA VAL A 68 18.32 -0.48 5.09
C VAL A 68 16.94 0.10 5.40
N GLN A 69 15.93 -0.30 4.63
CA GLN A 69 14.55 0.18 4.81
C GLN A 69 13.99 -0.18 6.19
N ALA A 70 14.26 -1.41 6.66
CA ALA A 70 13.83 -1.84 7.98
C ALA A 70 14.55 -1.10 9.11
N GLN A 71 15.84 -0.82 8.96
CA GLN A 71 16.60 -0.01 9.92
C GLN A 71 16.02 1.41 9.98
N TRP A 72 15.76 2.06 8.84
CA TRP A 72 15.12 3.37 8.82
C TRP A 72 13.74 3.38 9.50
N ALA A 73 12.93 2.34 9.29
CA ALA A 73 11.64 2.21 9.95
C ALA A 73 11.76 1.97 11.46
N LEU A 74 12.81 1.27 11.92
CA LEU A 74 13.08 1.09 13.35
C LEU A 74 13.66 2.35 13.99
N ASP A 75 14.50 3.11 13.28
CA ASP A 75 15.08 4.38 13.73
C ASP A 75 14.05 5.51 13.84
N ASP A 76 12.93 5.40 13.13
CA ASP A 76 11.78 6.30 13.30
C ASP A 76 10.87 5.91 14.48
N ARG A 77 11.04 4.72 15.09
CA ARG A 77 10.25 4.34 16.26
C ARG A 77 10.56 5.20 17.47
N LEU A 78 9.57 5.30 18.35
CA LEU A 78 9.73 5.97 19.63
C LEU A 78 10.90 5.37 20.43
N ALA A 79 11.77 6.25 20.90
CA ALA A 79 12.93 5.88 21.71
C ALA A 79 12.49 5.18 23.02
N PRO A 80 13.23 4.16 23.50
CA PRO A 80 12.92 3.45 24.74
C PRO A 80 12.75 4.37 25.95
N SER A 81 13.53 5.46 26.02
CA SER A 81 13.49 6.42 27.13
C SER A 81 12.21 7.26 27.18
N LEU A 82 11.45 7.35 26.07
CA LEU A 82 10.22 8.14 25.98
C LEU A 82 8.96 7.29 26.18
N ASP A 83 9.12 5.98 26.40
CA ASP A 83 8.00 5.07 26.54
C ASP A 83 7.24 5.30 27.85
N GLY A 84 5.96 5.62 27.75
CA GLY A 84 5.10 5.93 28.89
C GLY A 84 5.19 7.37 29.38
N GLU A 85 6.04 8.21 28.80
CA GLU A 85 6.12 9.63 29.14
C GLU A 85 5.01 10.45 28.47
N THR A 86 4.51 11.46 29.19
CA THR A 86 3.60 12.46 28.63
C THR A 86 4.41 13.62 28.08
N ARG A 87 4.24 13.92 26.79
CA ARG A 87 4.95 15.01 26.10
C ARG A 87 3.98 15.88 25.31
N TRP A 88 4.29 17.15 25.23
CA TRP A 88 3.64 18.05 24.29
C TRP A 88 4.20 17.79 22.88
N VAL A 89 3.30 17.48 21.95
CA VAL A 89 3.60 17.29 20.54
C VAL A 89 2.70 18.21 19.72
N GLU A 90 3.29 18.85 18.72
CA GLU A 90 2.58 19.70 17.75
C GLU A 90 2.65 19.03 16.39
N GLY A 91 1.50 18.76 15.78
CA GLY A 91 1.45 18.05 14.51
C GLY A 91 0.17 18.32 13.74
N ARG A 92 0.09 17.74 12.54
CA ARG A 92 -1.08 17.82 11.68
C ARG A 92 -1.81 16.48 11.65
N VAL A 93 -3.13 16.53 11.75
CA VAL A 93 -3.99 15.35 11.62
C VAL A 93 -4.01 14.92 10.15
N THR A 94 -3.68 13.66 9.89
CA THR A 94 -3.71 13.05 8.55
C THR A 94 -4.65 11.86 8.51
N GLY A 95 -5.07 11.48 7.30
CA GLY A 95 -6.06 10.41 7.12
C GLY A 95 -7.48 10.85 7.45
N LEU A 96 -8.37 9.89 7.71
CA LEU A 96 -9.75 10.14 8.12
C LEU A 96 -9.89 9.80 9.62
N PRO A 97 -10.09 10.80 10.51
CA PRO A 97 -10.30 10.54 11.92
C PRO A 97 -11.55 9.70 12.19
N GLU A 98 -11.39 8.67 13.03
CA GLU A 98 -12.49 7.87 13.58
C GLU A 98 -13.05 8.61 14.81
N ASN A 99 -14.10 9.40 14.63
CA ASN A 99 -14.79 10.08 15.73
C ASN A 99 -15.88 9.15 16.30
N GLY A 100 -15.52 8.31 17.27
CA GLY A 100 -16.48 7.52 18.04
C GLY A 100 -17.05 8.29 19.22
N GLU A 101 -18.14 7.79 19.82
CA GLU A 101 -18.80 8.47 20.95
C GLU A 101 -17.89 8.66 22.18
N ALA A 102 -17.09 7.64 22.53
CA ALA A 102 -16.22 7.67 23.70
C ALA A 102 -14.73 7.89 23.37
N VAL A 103 -14.32 7.57 22.14
CA VAL A 103 -12.91 7.63 21.72
C VAL A 103 -12.81 8.15 20.31
N VAL A 104 -12.00 9.20 20.16
CA VAL A 104 -11.58 9.73 18.87
C VAL A 104 -10.20 9.16 18.54
N ARG A 105 -10.08 8.42 17.42
CA ARG A 105 -8.79 7.90 16.95
C ARG A 105 -8.38 8.59 15.67
N PHE A 106 -7.12 8.99 15.60
CA PHE A 106 -6.59 9.68 14.44
C PHE A 106 -5.08 9.49 14.32
N GLU A 107 -4.55 9.80 13.15
CA GLU A 107 -3.11 9.79 12.90
C GLU A 107 -2.57 11.22 12.92
N LEU A 108 -1.46 11.40 13.63
CA LEU A 108 -0.76 12.67 13.72
C LEU A 108 0.57 12.53 12.96
N ALA A 109 0.73 13.32 11.90
CA ALA A 109 1.95 13.40 11.12
C ALA A 109 2.68 14.73 11.33
N GLN A 110 3.94 14.79 10.88
CA GLN A 110 4.79 15.98 10.99
C GLN A 110 4.88 16.49 12.44
N ALA A 111 4.87 15.54 13.38
CA ALA A 111 4.89 15.88 14.79
C ALA A 111 6.25 16.43 15.18
N THR A 112 6.24 17.50 15.94
CA THR A 112 7.42 18.12 16.54
C THR A 112 7.23 18.17 18.04
N SER A 113 8.31 17.93 18.78
CA SER A 113 8.34 18.14 20.22
C SER A 113 9.51 19.05 20.54
N ARG A 114 9.34 19.92 21.54
CA ARG A 114 10.41 20.81 22.01
C ARG A 114 11.60 20.04 22.58
N HIS A 115 11.37 18.82 23.05
CA HIS A 115 12.38 18.02 23.74
C HIS A 115 12.39 16.59 23.18
N GLY A 116 13.26 16.35 22.20
CA GLY A 116 13.53 15.04 21.64
C GLY A 116 12.85 14.78 20.29
N LYS A 117 13.40 13.81 19.55
CA LYS A 117 12.86 13.34 18.29
C LYS A 117 11.62 12.48 18.56
N VAL A 118 10.50 12.84 17.93
CA VAL A 118 9.28 12.02 17.89
C VAL A 118 9.15 11.37 16.52
N PRO A 119 8.44 10.24 16.41
CA PRO A 119 8.22 9.57 15.13
C PRO A 119 7.49 10.42 14.10
N THR A 120 7.69 10.11 12.83
CA THR A 120 7.11 10.86 11.70
C THR A 120 5.58 10.72 11.67
N LEU A 121 5.07 9.54 12.00
CA LEU A 121 3.64 9.21 12.07
C LEU A 121 3.31 8.51 13.37
N MET A 122 2.26 8.97 14.04
CA MET A 122 1.77 8.40 15.30
C MET A 122 0.28 8.16 15.26
N ARG A 123 -0.17 7.05 15.85
CA ARG A 123 -1.61 6.76 16.00
C ARG A 123 -2.06 7.10 17.41
N LEU A 124 -2.97 8.05 17.52
CA LEU A 124 -3.43 8.59 18.80
C LEU A 124 -4.89 8.22 19.08
N ALA A 125 -5.21 8.06 20.36
CA ALA A 125 -6.56 7.90 20.87
C ALA A 125 -6.87 8.98 21.91
N TRP A 126 -7.98 9.68 21.76
CA TRP A 126 -8.45 10.70 22.69
C TRP A 126 -9.78 10.25 23.28
N TYR A 127 -9.75 9.90 24.57
CA TYR A 127 -10.95 9.53 25.32
C TYR A 127 -11.72 10.79 25.71
N ASP A 128 -13.03 10.80 25.44
CA ASP A 128 -13.92 11.96 25.67
C ASP A 128 -13.39 13.26 25.03
N GLY A 129 -12.65 13.13 23.93
CA GLY A 129 -12.06 14.25 23.20
C GLY A 129 -13.07 14.93 22.27
N PRO A 130 -12.84 16.21 21.92
CA PRO A 130 -13.64 16.87 20.90
C PRO A 130 -13.47 16.19 19.54
N PRO A 131 -14.45 16.31 18.63
CA PRO A 131 -14.33 15.76 17.29
C PRO A 131 -13.17 16.42 16.53
N VAL A 132 -12.32 15.58 15.92
CA VAL A 132 -11.12 16.01 15.19
C VAL A 132 -11.37 15.88 13.69
N LYS A 133 -10.90 16.86 12.91
CA LYS A 133 -10.99 16.85 11.43
C LYS A 133 -9.63 16.64 10.78
N SER A 134 -9.64 15.98 9.62
CA SER A 134 -8.43 15.83 8.79
C SER A 134 -7.85 17.20 8.44
N GLY A 135 -6.53 17.35 8.50
CA GLY A 135 -5.82 18.57 8.11
C GLY A 135 -5.73 19.64 9.19
N GLU A 136 -6.38 19.47 10.35
CA GLU A 136 -6.21 20.36 11.51
C GLU A 136 -4.80 20.26 12.09
N ARG A 137 -4.31 21.36 12.68
CA ARG A 137 -3.09 21.33 13.49
C ARG A 137 -3.43 21.42 14.95
N TRP A 138 -2.83 20.53 15.72
CA TRP A 138 -3.09 20.39 17.15
C TRP A 138 -1.78 20.39 17.92
N ARG A 139 -1.82 21.01 19.10
CA ARG A 139 -0.83 20.88 20.15
C ARG A 139 -1.43 19.98 21.22
N LEU A 140 -0.88 18.79 21.40
CA LEU A 140 -1.46 17.74 22.24
C LEU A 140 -0.48 17.32 23.33
N ALA A 141 -0.98 17.16 24.56
CA ALA A 141 -0.30 16.45 25.62
C ALA A 141 -0.58 14.96 25.44
N VAL A 142 0.39 14.20 24.94
CA VAL A 142 0.24 12.80 24.59
C VAL A 142 1.11 11.94 25.50
N LYS A 143 0.49 10.94 26.14
CA LYS A 143 1.24 9.84 26.76
C LYS A 143 1.67 8.89 25.66
N LEU A 144 2.94 8.98 25.27
CA LEU A 144 3.52 8.20 24.19
C LEU A 144 3.77 6.77 24.64
N LYS A 145 3.56 5.82 23.73
CA LYS A 145 3.81 4.40 23.95
C LYS A 145 4.50 3.80 22.73
N ARG A 146 5.48 2.95 22.97
CA ARG A 146 6.12 2.20 21.89
C ARG A 146 5.12 1.22 21.26
N PRO A 147 5.16 1.03 19.94
CA PRO A 147 4.42 -0.03 19.28
C PRO A 147 4.79 -1.39 19.88
N ALA A 148 3.83 -2.04 20.53
CA ALA A 148 4.00 -3.36 21.15
C ALA A 148 2.97 -4.34 20.56
N GLY A 149 3.43 -5.57 20.30
CA GLY A 149 2.60 -6.68 19.84
C GLY A 149 2.22 -7.59 20.99
N LEU A 150 1.25 -8.47 20.75
CA LEU A 150 0.97 -9.57 21.66
C LEU A 150 2.08 -10.62 21.53
N LEU A 151 2.50 -11.23 22.63
CA LEU A 151 3.47 -12.34 22.62
C LEU A 151 2.88 -13.64 22.02
N ASN A 152 1.58 -13.67 21.77
CA ASN A 152 0.89 -14.85 21.25
C ASN A 152 1.16 -15.02 19.74
N PRO A 153 1.83 -16.11 19.31
CA PRO A 153 2.14 -16.34 17.90
C PRO A 153 0.93 -16.52 16.99
N GLN A 154 -0.23 -16.93 17.54
CA GLN A 154 -1.47 -17.13 16.79
C GLN A 154 -2.33 -15.87 16.71
N ALA A 155 -1.97 -14.83 17.46
CA ALA A 155 -2.69 -13.57 17.43
C ALA A 155 -2.22 -12.70 16.27
N PHE A 156 -3.06 -11.74 15.90
CA PHE A 156 -2.67 -10.71 14.95
C PHE A 156 -1.44 -9.93 15.45
N ASP A 157 -0.38 -9.92 14.64
CA ASP A 157 0.84 -9.18 14.96
C ASP A 157 0.64 -7.67 14.70
N TYR A 158 0.11 -7.01 15.72
CA TYR A 158 -0.16 -5.57 15.69
C TYR A 158 1.12 -4.73 15.54
N GLN A 159 2.25 -5.21 16.08
CA GLN A 159 3.52 -4.49 16.00
C GLN A 159 4.10 -4.52 14.58
N ALA A 160 4.05 -5.68 13.91
CA ALA A 160 4.45 -5.80 12.51
C ALA A 160 3.51 -4.97 11.61
N TRP A 161 2.21 -4.96 11.92
CA TRP A 161 1.25 -4.13 11.19
C TRP A 161 1.55 -2.63 11.32
N LEU A 162 1.78 -2.13 12.54
CA LEU A 162 2.15 -0.72 12.77
C LEU A 162 3.46 -0.36 12.04
N LEU A 163 4.46 -1.26 12.08
CA LEU A 163 5.72 -1.05 11.38
C LEU A 163 5.52 -0.94 9.86
N ALA A 164 4.73 -1.83 9.28
CA ALA A 164 4.43 -1.81 7.85
C ALA A 164 3.58 -0.59 7.42
N GLN A 165 2.91 0.08 8.36
CA GLN A 165 2.22 1.35 8.13
C GLN A 165 3.12 2.57 8.35
N GLY A 166 4.36 2.37 8.81
CA GLY A 166 5.26 3.47 9.19
C GLY A 166 4.85 4.19 10.48
N ILE A 167 3.99 3.57 11.30
CA ILE A 167 3.55 4.15 12.57
C ILE A 167 4.60 3.85 13.65
N GLY A 168 5.36 4.87 14.04
CA GLY A 168 6.48 4.74 14.98
C GLY A 168 6.10 4.89 16.45
N ALA A 169 4.91 5.42 16.77
CA ALA A 169 4.35 5.43 18.13
C ALA A 169 2.83 5.28 18.15
N THR A 170 2.34 4.80 19.29
CA THR A 170 0.94 4.95 19.68
C THR A 170 0.84 5.88 20.88
N GLY A 171 -0.33 6.43 21.17
CA GLY A 171 -0.47 7.27 22.35
C GLY A 171 -1.90 7.58 22.73
N THR A 172 -2.07 7.99 23.99
CA THR A 172 -3.33 8.51 24.49
C THR A 172 -3.22 9.99 24.75
N VAL A 173 -4.11 10.79 24.16
CA VAL A 173 -4.19 12.22 24.39
C VAL A 173 -4.77 12.47 25.78
N LYS A 174 -4.16 13.40 26.52
CA LYS A 174 -4.60 13.83 27.85
C LYS A 174 -5.22 15.22 27.83
N ASP A 175 -4.65 16.10 27.01
CA ASP A 175 -5.13 17.45 26.81
C ASP A 175 -4.68 17.94 25.44
N GLY A 176 -5.32 18.97 24.91
CA GLY A 176 -4.99 19.47 23.59
C GLY A 176 -5.63 20.80 23.23
N GLU A 177 -4.88 21.60 22.49
CA GLU A 177 -5.32 22.87 21.93
C GLU A 177 -5.21 22.83 20.40
N ARG A 178 -6.27 23.30 19.72
CA ARG A 178 -6.27 23.40 18.27
C ARG A 178 -5.55 24.68 17.85
N LEU A 179 -4.44 24.53 17.13
CA LEU A 179 -3.60 25.65 16.67
C LEU A 179 -4.10 26.26 15.36
N SER A 180 -4.64 25.44 14.45
CA SER A 180 -5.17 25.93 13.18
C SER A 180 -6.33 25.09 12.68
N GLU A 181 -7.23 25.73 11.93
CA GLU A 181 -8.29 25.04 11.21
C GLU A 181 -7.75 24.09 10.15
N ALA A 182 -8.64 23.20 9.70
CA ALA A 182 -8.37 22.18 8.71
C ALA A 182 -7.92 22.79 7.38
N GLN A 183 -6.68 22.53 6.99
CA GLN A 183 -6.17 22.88 5.66
C GLN A 183 -6.16 21.64 4.77
N TRP A 184 -6.59 21.80 3.51
CA TRP A 184 -6.55 20.76 2.48
C TRP A 184 -7.37 19.50 2.84
N ALA A 185 -8.43 19.68 3.63
CA ALA A 185 -9.35 18.63 4.08
C ALA A 185 -10.41 18.25 3.04
N TRP A 186 -10.05 18.27 1.75
CA TRP A 186 -11.01 18.06 0.66
C TRP A 186 -11.64 16.66 0.70
N ARG A 187 -10.91 15.63 1.15
CA ARG A 187 -11.44 14.27 1.38
C ARG A 187 -12.49 14.25 2.48
N ASP A 188 -12.26 14.97 3.57
CA ASP A 188 -13.24 15.11 4.66
C ASP A 188 -14.47 15.91 4.19
N GLY A 189 -14.27 16.91 3.32
CA GLY A 189 -15.37 17.61 2.65
C GLY A 189 -16.24 16.68 1.78
N ILE A 190 -15.63 15.78 1.00
CA ILE A 190 -16.37 14.76 0.23
C ILE A 190 -17.10 13.81 1.18
N ARG A 191 -16.44 13.37 2.26
CA ARG A 191 -17.04 12.51 3.29
C ARG A 191 -18.28 13.15 3.89
N GLN A 192 -18.21 14.40 4.33
CA GLN A 192 -19.33 15.14 4.89
C GLN A 192 -20.48 15.27 3.89
N ARG A 193 -20.18 15.51 2.60
CA ARG A 193 -21.20 15.53 1.54
C ARG A 193 -21.86 14.17 1.35
N LEU A 194 -21.10 13.08 1.35
CA LEU A 194 -21.64 11.72 1.24
C LEU A 194 -22.51 11.35 2.44
N LEU A 195 -22.11 11.74 3.64
CA LEU A 195 -22.88 11.52 4.86
C LEU A 195 -24.17 12.36 4.90
N ALA A 196 -24.22 13.48 4.18
CA ALA A 196 -25.41 14.32 4.05
C ALA A 196 -26.41 13.85 2.98
N VAL A 197 -26.04 12.87 2.13
CA VAL A 197 -26.97 12.30 1.15
C VAL A 197 -27.91 11.35 1.87
N ASP A 198 -29.22 11.45 1.59
CA ASP A 198 -30.17 10.44 2.04
C ASP A 198 -29.94 9.12 1.28
N ALA A 199 -29.22 8.21 1.93
CA ALA A 199 -28.92 6.88 1.42
C ALA A 199 -29.74 5.80 2.13
N GLN A 200 -30.95 6.11 2.63
CA GLN A 200 -31.83 5.16 3.31
C GLN A 200 -31.12 4.44 4.48
N GLY A 201 -30.34 5.21 5.26
CA GLY A 201 -29.56 4.69 6.39
C GLY A 201 -28.23 4.00 6.03
N ARG A 202 -27.84 3.93 4.74
CA ARG A 202 -26.59 3.26 4.29
C ARG A 202 -25.45 4.21 3.94
N THR A 203 -25.47 5.44 4.46
CA THR A 203 -24.45 6.47 4.18
C THR A 203 -23.05 6.01 4.59
N ALA A 204 -22.91 5.28 5.69
CA ALA A 204 -21.65 4.70 6.14
C ALA A 204 -21.10 3.65 5.16
N ALA A 205 -21.95 2.80 4.58
CA ALA A 205 -21.54 1.82 3.58
C ALA A 205 -21.09 2.50 2.27
N LEU A 206 -21.76 3.59 1.87
CA LEU A 206 -21.32 4.40 0.73
C LEU A 206 -19.98 5.09 1.00
N ALA A 207 -19.79 5.66 2.20
CA ALA A 207 -18.52 6.24 2.60
C ALA A 207 -17.39 5.20 2.60
N ALA A 208 -17.66 3.98 3.06
CA ALA A 208 -16.71 2.87 3.02
C ALA A 208 -16.33 2.49 1.57
N LEU A 209 -17.31 2.37 0.66
CA LEU A 209 -17.06 2.00 -0.74
C LEU A 209 -16.33 3.09 -1.54
N VAL A 210 -16.65 4.37 -1.29
CA VAL A 210 -16.10 5.50 -2.08
C VAL A 210 -14.78 6.00 -1.50
N LEU A 211 -14.68 6.12 -0.18
CA LEU A 211 -13.55 6.73 0.52
C LEU A 211 -12.73 5.75 1.36
N GLY A 212 -13.20 4.51 1.56
CA GLY A 212 -12.52 3.51 2.39
C GLY A 212 -12.80 3.68 3.87
N ASP A 213 -13.73 4.58 4.22
CA ASP A 213 -14.06 4.88 5.60
C ASP A 213 -15.16 3.98 6.14
N GLY A 214 -14.74 2.92 6.84
CA GLY A 214 -15.65 2.02 7.55
C GLY A 214 -16.05 2.47 8.95
N ALA A 215 -15.63 3.65 9.42
CA ALA A 215 -15.81 4.05 10.82
C ALA A 215 -17.28 4.20 11.24
N GLY A 216 -18.18 4.48 10.28
CA GLY A 216 -19.62 4.64 10.54
C GLY A 216 -20.44 3.34 10.46
N LEU A 217 -19.84 2.19 10.13
CA LEU A 217 -20.57 0.93 9.98
C LEU A 217 -20.99 0.37 11.34
N SER A 218 -22.24 -0.04 11.45
CA SER A 218 -22.74 -0.69 12.67
C SER A 218 -22.07 -2.05 12.87
N ARG A 219 -22.09 -2.57 14.11
CA ARG A 219 -21.57 -3.91 14.39
C ARG A 219 -22.32 -5.01 13.63
N GLU A 220 -23.62 -4.82 13.41
CA GLU A 220 -24.47 -5.74 12.66
C GLU A 220 -24.06 -5.79 11.20
N ASP A 221 -23.82 -4.63 10.56
CA ASP A 221 -23.32 -4.56 9.19
C ASP A 221 -21.97 -5.27 9.07
N TRP A 222 -21.06 -5.04 10.03
CA TRP A 222 -19.77 -5.72 10.08
C TRP A 222 -19.90 -7.24 10.15
N GLN A 223 -20.85 -7.74 10.94
CA GLN A 223 -21.05 -9.17 11.10
C GLN A 223 -21.62 -9.81 9.82
N VAL A 224 -22.62 -9.18 9.19
CA VAL A 224 -23.16 -9.63 7.89
C VAL A 224 -22.08 -9.68 6.81
N LEU A 225 -21.22 -8.66 6.75
CA LEU A 225 -20.12 -8.62 5.79
C LEU A 225 -19.08 -9.72 6.07
N GLN A 226 -18.81 -10.04 7.34
CA GLN A 226 -17.91 -11.13 7.72
C GLN A 226 -18.49 -12.49 7.36
N ASP A 227 -19.75 -12.73 7.70
CA ASP A 227 -20.45 -13.99 7.44
C ASP A 227 -20.56 -14.30 5.93
N THR A 228 -20.76 -13.25 5.12
CA THR A 228 -20.79 -13.37 3.66
C THR A 228 -19.40 -13.35 3.00
N GLY A 229 -18.33 -13.10 3.77
CA GLY A 229 -16.97 -12.94 3.26
C GLY A 229 -16.76 -11.70 2.38
N THR A 230 -17.69 -10.75 2.41
CA THR A 230 -17.69 -9.55 1.54
C THR A 230 -17.04 -8.32 2.17
N VAL A 231 -16.49 -8.42 3.39
CA VAL A 231 -15.70 -7.34 4.04
C VAL A 231 -14.65 -6.75 3.08
N HIS A 232 -13.96 -7.60 2.31
CA HIS A 232 -12.93 -7.16 1.39
C HIS A 232 -13.44 -6.39 0.17
N LEU A 233 -14.74 -6.46 -0.12
CA LEU A 233 -15.38 -5.63 -1.15
C LEU A 233 -15.72 -4.24 -0.60
N LEU A 234 -16.01 -4.13 0.69
CA LEU A 234 -16.41 -2.86 1.29
C LEU A 234 -15.22 -1.98 1.71
N VAL A 235 -14.16 -2.59 2.24
CA VAL A 235 -12.89 -1.88 2.49
C VAL A 235 -12.22 -1.64 1.15
N ILE A 236 -11.81 -0.38 0.85
CA ILE A 236 -11.18 -0.04 -0.44
C ILE A 236 -10.14 -1.10 -0.80
N SER A 237 -10.49 -1.86 -1.83
CA SER A 237 -9.67 -2.92 -2.37
C SER A 237 -9.06 -2.45 -3.68
N GLY A 238 -7.86 -2.94 -3.98
CA GLY A 238 -7.21 -2.68 -5.27
C GLY A 238 -8.05 -3.09 -6.48
N GLN A 239 -9.10 -3.90 -6.27
CA GLN A 239 -10.07 -4.29 -7.30
C GLN A 239 -10.91 -3.11 -7.80
N HIS A 240 -11.33 -2.18 -6.92
CA HIS A 240 -12.09 -0.99 -7.34
C HIS A 240 -11.26 -0.12 -8.29
N ILE A 241 -9.98 0.04 -7.96
CA ILE A 241 -9.01 0.79 -8.74
C ILE A 241 -8.77 0.10 -10.09
N GLY A 242 -8.59 -1.22 -10.06
CA GLY A 242 -8.42 -2.04 -11.26
C GLY A 242 -9.64 -2.02 -12.17
N LEU A 243 -10.85 -2.07 -11.61
CA LEU A 243 -12.10 -2.00 -12.34
C LEU A 243 -12.25 -0.63 -13.02
N LEU A 244 -12.04 0.46 -12.28
CA LEU A 244 -12.11 1.81 -12.83
C LEU A 244 -11.11 1.99 -13.98
N ALA A 245 -9.85 1.62 -13.76
CA ALA A 245 -8.82 1.66 -14.79
C ALA A 245 -9.19 0.80 -16.01
N GLY A 246 -9.74 -0.40 -15.76
CA GLY A 246 -10.22 -1.32 -16.80
C GLY A 246 -11.37 -0.75 -17.61
N VAL A 247 -12.36 -0.12 -16.97
CA VAL A 247 -13.49 0.53 -17.64
C VAL A 247 -13.00 1.68 -18.52
N VAL A 248 -12.16 2.58 -17.98
CA VAL A 248 -11.59 3.70 -18.77
C VAL A 248 -10.81 3.16 -19.97
N TYR A 249 -9.99 2.13 -19.75
CA TYR A 249 -9.24 1.47 -20.79
C TYR A 249 -10.15 0.86 -21.88
N LEU A 250 -11.21 0.14 -21.49
CA LEU A 250 -12.16 -0.49 -22.40
C LEU A 250 -13.02 0.51 -23.16
N LEU A 251 -13.41 1.62 -22.53
CA LEU A 251 -14.14 2.70 -23.20
C LEU A 251 -13.32 3.28 -24.34
N ILE A 252 -12.05 3.64 -24.08
CA ILE A 252 -11.17 4.19 -25.12
C ILE A 252 -10.90 3.16 -26.22
N ALA A 253 -10.68 1.88 -25.84
CA ALA A 253 -10.53 0.80 -26.81
C ALA A 253 -11.78 0.59 -27.67
N GLY A 254 -12.97 0.71 -27.08
CA GLY A 254 -14.26 0.65 -27.77
C GLY A 254 -14.44 1.82 -28.74
N LEU A 255 -14.20 3.05 -28.30
CA LEU A 255 -14.26 4.24 -29.16
C LEU A 255 -13.31 4.11 -30.36
N ALA A 256 -12.09 3.59 -30.14
CA ALA A 256 -11.15 3.32 -31.22
C ALA A 256 -11.65 2.24 -32.19
N ARG A 257 -12.29 1.19 -31.68
CA ARG A 257 -12.87 0.12 -32.50
C ARG A 257 -14.06 0.59 -33.34
N PHE A 258 -14.91 1.47 -32.81
CA PHE A 258 -16.06 2.04 -33.52
C PHE A 258 -15.71 3.25 -34.41
N GLY A 259 -14.41 3.59 -34.56
CA GLY A 259 -13.96 4.70 -35.41
C GLY A 259 -14.30 6.10 -34.88
N LEU A 260 -14.76 6.20 -33.63
CA LEU A 260 -15.09 7.46 -32.95
C LEU A 260 -13.86 8.15 -32.32
N TRP A 261 -12.73 7.45 -32.24
CA TRP A 261 -11.49 8.01 -31.73
C TRP A 261 -10.74 8.79 -32.82
N PRO A 262 -10.12 9.95 -32.50
CA PRO A 262 -9.35 10.71 -33.48
C PRO A 262 -8.21 9.88 -34.11
N ASN A 263 -8.28 9.66 -35.44
CA ASN A 263 -7.28 8.88 -36.18
C ASN A 263 -5.83 9.41 -36.10
N ARG A 264 -5.66 10.69 -35.72
CA ARG A 264 -4.34 11.30 -35.54
C ARG A 264 -3.65 10.90 -34.24
N LEU A 265 -4.39 10.35 -33.27
CA LEU A 265 -3.87 10.00 -31.95
C LEU A 265 -3.79 8.48 -31.79
N PRO A 266 -2.63 7.92 -31.40
CA PRO A 266 -2.52 6.49 -31.15
C PRO A 266 -3.36 6.14 -29.92
N TRP A 267 -4.46 5.40 -30.13
CA TRP A 267 -5.43 5.11 -29.06
C TRP A 267 -4.81 4.36 -27.87
N LEU A 268 -3.82 3.52 -28.12
CA LEU A 268 -3.24 2.61 -27.13
C LEU A 268 -2.47 3.34 -26.00
N PRO A 269 -1.47 4.21 -26.29
CA PRO A 269 -0.84 5.05 -25.28
C PRO A 269 -1.83 5.93 -24.50
N TRP A 270 -2.83 6.51 -25.17
CA TRP A 270 -3.86 7.32 -24.51
C TRP A 270 -4.76 6.49 -23.58
N ALA A 271 -5.16 5.29 -24.00
CA ALA A 271 -5.92 4.37 -23.17
C ALA A 271 -5.14 3.99 -21.91
N CYS A 272 -3.85 3.67 -22.05
CA CYS A 272 -2.98 3.37 -20.91
C CYS A 272 -2.76 4.60 -20.00
N GLY A 273 -2.49 5.77 -20.58
CA GLY A 273 -2.28 7.00 -19.83
C GLY A 273 -3.52 7.40 -19.03
N LEU A 274 -4.69 7.44 -19.67
CA LEU A 274 -5.95 7.81 -19.01
C LEU A 274 -6.41 6.77 -17.98
N ALA A 275 -6.24 5.47 -18.25
CA ALA A 275 -6.52 4.43 -17.27
C ALA A 275 -5.62 4.53 -16.03
N PHE A 276 -4.33 4.83 -16.21
CA PHE A 276 -3.41 5.05 -15.11
C PHE A 276 -3.73 6.34 -14.35
N SER A 277 -4.05 7.43 -15.05
CA SER A 277 -4.50 8.68 -14.43
C SER A 277 -5.78 8.49 -13.63
N ALA A 278 -6.74 7.69 -14.11
CA ALA A 278 -7.94 7.33 -13.36
C ALA A 278 -7.62 6.52 -12.10
N ALA A 279 -6.70 5.56 -12.19
CA ALA A 279 -6.22 4.81 -11.03
C ALA A 279 -5.55 5.71 -9.99
N LEU A 280 -4.71 6.66 -10.42
CA LEU A 280 -4.07 7.64 -9.52
C LEU A 280 -5.08 8.62 -8.92
N GLY A 281 -6.04 9.10 -9.72
CA GLY A 281 -7.11 9.98 -9.25
C GLY A 281 -7.96 9.31 -8.17
N TYR A 282 -8.33 8.05 -8.37
CA TYR A 282 -8.99 7.27 -7.33
C TYR A 282 -8.07 6.99 -6.13
N GLY A 283 -6.78 6.75 -6.37
CA GLY A 283 -5.81 6.58 -5.29
C GLY A 283 -5.70 7.80 -4.38
N LEU A 284 -5.77 9.01 -4.94
CA LEU A 284 -5.85 10.27 -4.20
C LEU A 284 -7.15 10.37 -3.38
N LEU A 285 -8.29 9.99 -3.96
CA LEU A 285 -9.59 9.95 -3.26
C LEU A 285 -9.55 8.99 -2.06
N ALA A 286 -8.94 7.83 -2.27
CA ALA A 286 -8.79 6.78 -1.27
C ALA A 286 -7.69 7.08 -0.23
N GLY A 287 -6.84 8.10 -0.43
CA GLY A 287 -5.82 8.48 0.54
C GLY A 287 -4.47 7.78 0.42
N PHE A 288 -4.24 7.02 -0.65
CA PHE A 288 -3.00 6.27 -0.86
C PHE A 288 -2.60 5.36 0.31
N ASP A 289 -3.59 4.69 0.91
CA ASP A 289 -3.31 3.58 1.82
C ASP A 289 -2.44 2.51 1.15
N VAL A 290 -1.78 1.67 1.95
CA VAL A 290 -0.84 0.66 1.44
C VAL A 290 -1.47 -0.23 0.35
N PRO A 291 -2.73 -0.71 0.46
CA PRO A 291 -3.36 -1.49 -0.61
C PRO A 291 -3.55 -0.72 -1.92
N VAL A 292 -3.89 0.57 -1.84
CA VAL A 292 -4.10 1.47 -2.98
C VAL A 292 -2.80 1.69 -3.73
N ARG A 293 -1.70 1.97 -3.00
CA ARG A 293 -0.36 2.13 -3.58
C ARG A 293 0.07 0.91 -4.38
N ARG A 294 -0.13 -0.30 -3.82
CA ARG A 294 0.17 -1.56 -4.52
C ARG A 294 -0.65 -1.72 -5.78
N ALA A 295 -1.95 -1.44 -5.73
CA ALA A 295 -2.84 -1.55 -6.89
C ALA A 295 -2.42 -0.59 -8.01
N CYS A 296 -2.13 0.68 -7.70
CA CYS A 296 -1.64 1.65 -8.68
C CYS A 296 -0.33 1.19 -9.32
N LEU A 297 0.63 0.68 -8.53
CA LEU A 297 1.88 0.12 -9.06
C LEU A 297 1.64 -1.08 -9.99
N MET A 298 0.80 -2.03 -9.57
CA MET A 298 0.47 -3.20 -10.39
C MET A 298 -0.20 -2.79 -11.70
N ILE A 299 -1.17 -1.87 -11.67
CA ILE A 299 -1.85 -1.35 -12.86
C ILE A 299 -0.84 -0.65 -13.77
N GLY A 300 0.00 0.24 -13.24
CA GLY A 300 1.02 0.95 -14.01
C GLY A 300 1.98 -0.01 -14.72
N LEU A 301 2.44 -1.06 -14.03
CA LEU A 301 3.34 -2.07 -14.60
C LEU A 301 2.67 -2.96 -15.63
N VAL A 302 1.39 -3.33 -15.44
CA VAL A 302 0.63 -4.06 -16.45
C VAL A 302 0.40 -3.22 -17.70
N LEU A 303 0.08 -1.93 -17.54
CA LEU A 303 -0.09 -1.00 -18.66
C LEU A 303 1.23 -0.77 -19.40
N LEU A 304 2.35 -0.62 -18.68
CA LEU A 304 3.69 -0.51 -19.27
C LEU A 304 4.08 -1.79 -20.02
N TRP A 305 3.84 -2.96 -19.41
CA TRP A 305 4.04 -4.26 -20.06
C TRP A 305 3.22 -4.35 -21.34
N ARG A 306 1.97 -3.88 -21.32
CA ARG A 306 1.09 -3.88 -22.49
C ARG A 306 1.58 -2.96 -23.62
N LEU A 307 2.22 -1.83 -23.29
CA LEU A 307 2.80 -0.90 -24.25
C LEU A 307 4.10 -1.43 -24.89
N ARG A 308 4.97 -2.08 -24.10
CA ARG A 308 6.37 -2.32 -24.51
C ARG A 308 6.78 -3.79 -24.60
N PHE A 309 6.12 -4.68 -23.87
CA PHE A 309 6.62 -6.03 -23.57
C PHE A 309 5.58 -7.15 -23.74
N ARG A 310 4.53 -6.93 -24.55
CA ARG A 310 3.43 -7.89 -24.79
C ARG A 310 3.88 -9.30 -25.22
N HIS A 311 5.09 -9.44 -25.77
CA HIS A 311 5.68 -10.74 -26.15
C HIS A 311 6.11 -11.59 -24.94
N LEU A 312 6.30 -10.98 -23.77
CA LEU A 312 6.59 -11.67 -22.52
C LEU A 312 5.29 -12.20 -21.90
N GLY A 313 5.26 -13.47 -21.47
CA GLY A 313 4.07 -14.06 -20.83
C GLY A 313 3.64 -13.37 -19.53
N ALA A 314 2.40 -13.58 -19.09
CA ALA A 314 1.77 -12.88 -17.95
C ALA A 314 2.50 -13.02 -16.59
N TRP A 315 3.36 -14.03 -16.43
CA TRP A 315 4.23 -14.18 -15.26
C TRP A 315 5.28 -13.08 -15.12
N TRP A 316 5.73 -12.49 -16.23
CA TRP A 316 6.72 -11.41 -16.23
C TRP A 316 6.22 -10.14 -15.54
N PRO A 317 5.07 -9.55 -15.90
CA PRO A 317 4.54 -8.38 -15.22
C PRO A 317 4.21 -8.66 -13.74
N LEU A 318 3.82 -9.89 -13.39
CA LEU A 318 3.61 -10.27 -11.97
C LEU A 318 4.92 -10.20 -11.18
N LEU A 319 6.00 -10.82 -11.68
CA LEU A 319 7.32 -10.78 -11.03
C LEU A 319 7.89 -9.36 -10.97
N LEU A 320 7.65 -8.56 -12.02
CA LEU A 320 8.06 -7.16 -12.06
C LEU A 320 7.30 -6.33 -11.02
N ALA A 321 6.00 -6.56 -10.87
CA ALA A 321 5.19 -5.92 -9.84
C ALA A 321 5.58 -6.35 -8.43
N LEU A 322 5.90 -7.62 -8.23
CA LEU A 322 6.38 -8.13 -6.95
C LEU A 322 7.67 -7.41 -6.54
N ASN A 323 8.66 -7.38 -7.44
CA ASN A 323 9.92 -6.67 -7.19
C ASN A 323 9.71 -5.17 -7.03
N GLY A 324 8.88 -4.53 -7.86
CA GLY A 324 8.61 -3.09 -7.79
C GLY A 324 7.98 -2.68 -6.46
N VAL A 325 7.00 -3.45 -5.97
CA VAL A 325 6.38 -3.19 -4.65
C VAL A 325 7.40 -3.41 -3.54
N LEU A 326 8.14 -4.52 -3.55
CA LEU A 326 9.13 -4.83 -2.50
C LEU A 326 10.33 -3.88 -2.51
N LEU A 327 10.72 -3.34 -3.67
CA LEU A 327 11.78 -2.33 -3.75
C LEU A 327 11.31 -0.98 -3.19
N LEU A 328 10.05 -0.61 -3.38
CA LEU A 328 9.51 0.63 -2.80
C LEU A 328 9.25 0.49 -1.29
N ASP A 329 8.75 -0.67 -0.87
CA ASP A 329 8.43 -0.95 0.53
C ASP A 329 8.60 -2.45 0.83
N PRO A 330 9.78 -2.87 1.31
CA PRO A 330 10.03 -4.27 1.70
C PRO A 330 9.15 -4.73 2.87
N LEU A 331 8.74 -3.79 3.74
CA LEU A 331 7.92 -4.07 4.92
C LEU A 331 6.47 -4.40 4.55
N ALA A 332 6.05 -4.12 3.32
CA ALA A 332 4.76 -4.55 2.79
C ALA A 332 4.56 -6.08 2.91
N SER A 333 5.64 -6.86 2.90
CA SER A 333 5.62 -8.32 3.09
C SER A 333 5.10 -8.78 4.47
N LEU A 334 5.10 -7.88 5.46
CA LEU A 334 4.54 -8.13 6.79
C LEU A 334 3.01 -8.10 6.79
N GLN A 335 2.39 -7.47 5.79
CA GLN A 335 0.93 -7.37 5.70
C GLN A 335 0.32 -8.59 5.01
N PRO A 336 -0.69 -9.24 5.59
CA PRO A 336 -1.40 -10.36 4.94
C PRO A 336 -1.98 -9.98 3.55
N GLY A 337 -2.45 -8.73 3.40
CA GLY A 337 -3.03 -8.23 2.16
C GLY A 337 -2.06 -8.21 0.96
N PHE A 338 -0.74 -8.13 1.19
CA PHE A 338 0.26 -8.26 0.14
C PHE A 338 0.20 -9.67 -0.47
N TRP A 339 0.31 -10.71 0.37
CA TRP A 339 0.31 -12.10 -0.06
C TRP A 339 -0.99 -12.49 -0.75
N LEU A 340 -2.13 -12.11 -0.17
CA LEU A 340 -3.44 -12.40 -0.76
C LEU A 340 -3.58 -11.77 -2.16
N SER A 341 -3.09 -10.55 -2.37
CA SER A 341 -3.15 -9.89 -3.67
C SER A 341 -2.31 -10.61 -4.73
N PHE A 342 -1.04 -10.90 -4.43
CA PHE A 342 -0.15 -11.55 -5.38
C PHE A 342 -0.53 -13.02 -5.63
N ALA A 343 -0.97 -13.73 -4.60
CA ALA A 343 -1.46 -15.12 -4.72
C ALA A 343 -2.73 -15.18 -5.58
N ALA A 344 -3.69 -14.28 -5.37
CA ALA A 344 -4.90 -14.22 -6.19
C ALA A 344 -4.56 -14.02 -7.68
N VAL A 345 -3.69 -13.06 -8.01
CA VAL A 345 -3.26 -12.83 -9.39
C VAL A 345 -2.45 -14.01 -9.95
N ALA A 346 -1.60 -14.65 -9.14
CA ALA A 346 -0.87 -15.84 -9.55
C ALA A 346 -1.81 -17.01 -9.87
N VAL A 347 -2.84 -17.24 -9.05
CA VAL A 347 -3.88 -18.26 -9.29
C VAL A 347 -4.68 -17.93 -10.56
N LEU A 348 -5.04 -16.67 -10.78
CA LEU A 348 -5.70 -16.25 -12.02
C LEU A 348 -4.81 -16.51 -13.24
N ILE A 349 -3.52 -16.15 -13.18
CA ILE A 349 -2.58 -16.42 -14.27
C ILE A 349 -2.40 -17.93 -14.48
N PHE A 350 -2.36 -18.73 -13.42
CA PHE A 350 -2.22 -20.18 -13.52
C PHE A 350 -3.45 -20.84 -14.16
N THR A 351 -4.65 -20.47 -13.69
CA THR A 351 -5.93 -21.05 -14.15
C THR A 351 -6.31 -20.59 -15.57
N PHE A 352 -6.11 -19.31 -15.91
CA PHE A 352 -6.43 -18.77 -17.23
C PHE A 352 -5.26 -18.83 -18.21
N GLY A 353 -4.02 -18.95 -17.74
CA GLY A 353 -2.83 -19.06 -18.59
C GLY A 353 -2.76 -20.38 -19.35
N GLY A 354 -3.36 -21.45 -18.82
CA GLY A 354 -3.52 -22.72 -19.52
C GLY A 354 -4.62 -22.72 -20.60
N ARG A 355 -5.52 -21.72 -20.60
CA ARG A 355 -6.65 -21.60 -21.55
C ARG A 355 -6.30 -20.86 -22.84
N LEU A 356 -5.01 -20.72 -23.18
CA LEU A 356 -4.57 -20.07 -24.42
C LEU A 356 -4.70 -20.98 -25.66
N GLY A 357 -5.90 -21.53 -25.88
CA GLY A 357 -6.44 -21.56 -27.24
C GLY A 357 -7.00 -20.17 -27.56
N PRO A 358 -6.99 -19.70 -28.82
CA PRO A 358 -7.53 -18.38 -29.13
C PRO A 358 -9.03 -18.39 -28.81
N TRP A 359 -9.45 -17.62 -27.80
CA TRP A 359 -10.86 -17.32 -27.58
C TRP A 359 -11.30 -16.41 -28.72
N ARG A 360 -11.73 -17.04 -29.82
CA ARG A 360 -12.04 -16.46 -31.14
C ARG A 360 -13.31 -15.59 -31.20
N TRP A 361 -13.78 -15.03 -30.09
CA TRP A 361 -14.99 -14.19 -30.10
C TRP A 361 -14.74 -12.72 -30.44
N TRP A 362 -13.47 -12.29 -30.55
CA TRP A 362 -13.08 -10.90 -30.87
C TRP A 362 -12.34 -10.74 -32.21
N GLN A 363 -12.30 -11.77 -33.06
CA GLN A 363 -11.57 -11.74 -34.35
C GLN A 363 -12.46 -11.52 -35.59
N THR A 364 -13.62 -10.91 -35.43
CA THR A 364 -14.36 -10.27 -36.54
C THR A 364 -14.64 -8.83 -36.20
#